data_AF-A0A7C6QUD6-F1
#
_entry.id   AF-A0A7C6QUD6-F1
#
_cell.length_a   1.000
_cell.length_b   1.000
_cell.length_c   1.000
_cell.angle_alpha   90.00
_cell.angle_beta   90.00
_cell.angle_gamma   90.00
#
_symmetry.space_group_name_H-M   'P 1'
#
loop_
_entity.id
_entity.type
_entity.pdbx_description
1 polymer ?
#
loop_
_entity_poly.entity_id
_entity_poly.type
_entity_poly.pdbx_seq_one_letter_code
_entity_poly.pdbx_strand_id
1 'polypeptide(L)'
;MDYITVKEAGKKWGLGIRIVTLYCNEGRIAGAVKKGNLWLIPKDAAKPEDRRRKKVLIQEEKKPSVSKDIYSLYEQNKHEGPWPFQSLYENKELFVKIVKHFPYPMHICAPDGTMLLANEAYLKFAKISNPERLYKKHNILLNPNLEKWGVKEFTMRAFQGEAVNAYDVKVPYQEIIERLGDRNELTSESLFHNITALPIYDSNDKLMFVVFIFVTSRSYQGREEIIKGKEYIDDHWKEEFDIGKLAGIVHMSRHHYIRLFKQHTGMTPYNYYQDVKINKLKEKLCDVNLSITQAFEECGVDYNGKLAKKFKDKIGMTPSQYRATMLQK
;
A
#
# COMPACT_ATOMS: atom_id res chain seq x y z
N MET A 1 53.36 -22.03 14.98
CA MET A 1 52.02 -21.48 14.73
C MET A 1 51.28 -22.45 13.84
N ASP A 2 50.13 -22.94 14.27
CA ASP A 2 49.27 -23.79 13.45
C ASP A 2 48.56 -22.92 12.42
N TYR A 3 48.58 -23.35 11.15
CA TYR A 3 47.90 -22.66 10.06
C TYR A 3 46.74 -23.50 9.54
N ILE A 4 45.68 -22.82 9.12
CA ILE A 4 44.52 -23.38 8.45
C ILE A 4 44.40 -22.78 7.04
N THR A 5 43.77 -23.53 6.15
CA THR A 5 43.49 -23.10 4.78
C THR A 5 42.31 -22.12 4.72
N VAL A 6 42.16 -21.42 3.60
CA VAL A 6 40.98 -20.57 3.31
C VAL A 6 39.67 -21.36 3.44
N LYS A 7 39.65 -22.63 3.05
CA LYS A 7 38.46 -23.49 3.12
C LYS A 7 38.07 -23.78 4.57
N GLU A 8 39.06 -24.06 5.41
CA GLU A 8 38.87 -24.31 6.85
C GLU A 8 38.50 -23.03 7.60
N ALA A 9 39.16 -21.92 7.28
CA ALA A 9 38.80 -20.60 7.81
C ALA A 9 37.38 -20.18 7.37
N GLY A 10 36.99 -20.49 6.14
CA GLY A 10 35.62 -20.31 5.64
C GLY A 10 34.60 -21.08 6.46
N LYS A 11 34.88 -22.35 6.75
CA LYS A 11 34.02 -23.16 7.63
C LYS A 11 34.00 -22.62 9.07
N LYS A 12 35.14 -22.21 9.61
CA LYS A 12 35.28 -21.60 10.96
C LYS A 12 34.46 -20.32 11.11
N TRP A 13 34.38 -19.50 10.06
CA TRP A 13 33.75 -18.17 10.11
C TRP A 13 32.35 -18.09 9.47
N GLY A 14 31.85 -19.19 8.91
CA GLY A 14 30.60 -19.23 8.15
C GLY A 14 30.65 -18.37 6.88
N LEU A 15 31.80 -18.33 6.21
CA LEU A 15 32.05 -17.51 5.01
C LEU A 15 32.40 -18.37 3.81
N GLY A 16 31.96 -17.94 2.63
CA GLY A 16 32.39 -18.56 1.37
C GLY A 16 33.89 -18.33 1.11
N ILE A 17 34.54 -19.30 0.48
CA ILE A 17 35.99 -19.30 0.18
C ILE A 17 36.43 -17.98 -0.48
N ARG A 18 35.64 -17.46 -1.42
CA ARG A 18 35.93 -16.20 -2.13
C ARG A 18 36.08 -14.99 -1.19
N ILE A 19 35.27 -14.92 -0.12
CA ILE A 19 35.29 -13.82 0.85
C ILE A 19 36.54 -13.92 1.73
N VAL A 20 36.91 -15.14 2.16
CA VAL A 20 38.10 -15.35 2.97
C VAL A 20 39.38 -15.04 2.17
N THR A 21 39.43 -15.44 0.88
CA THR A 21 40.53 -15.06 -0.01
C THR A 21 40.62 -13.54 -0.19
N LEU A 22 39.48 -12.85 -0.31
CA LEU A 22 39.45 -11.39 -0.38
C LEU A 22 40.05 -10.76 0.88
N TYR A 23 39.69 -11.22 2.07
CA TYR A 23 40.26 -10.71 3.33
C TYR A 23 41.77 -10.94 3.45
N CYS A 24 42.28 -12.06 2.92
CA CYS A 24 43.71 -12.32 2.86
C CYS A 24 44.42 -11.34 1.90
N ASN A 25 43.86 -11.15 0.70
CA ASN A 25 44.41 -10.20 -0.29
C ASN A 25 44.38 -8.75 0.20
N GLU A 26 43.35 -8.37 0.96
CA GLU A 26 43.23 -7.04 1.58
C GLU A 26 44.09 -6.87 2.84
N GLY A 27 44.85 -7.89 3.26
CA GLY A 27 45.73 -7.83 4.44
C GLY A 27 44.98 -7.75 5.77
N ARG A 28 43.73 -8.19 5.83
CA ARG A 28 42.82 -7.98 6.97
C ARG A 28 42.84 -9.10 8.01
N ILE A 29 43.58 -10.17 7.72
CA ILE A 29 43.78 -11.30 8.62
C ILE A 29 45.23 -11.23 9.08
N ALA A 30 45.42 -10.82 10.33
CA ALA A 30 46.75 -10.70 10.93
C ALA A 30 47.48 -12.05 10.88
N GLY A 31 48.72 -12.03 10.40
CA GLY A 31 49.56 -13.24 10.27
C GLY A 31 49.20 -14.17 9.12
N ALA A 32 48.24 -13.82 8.25
CA ALA A 32 47.99 -14.58 7.03
C ALA A 32 49.16 -14.41 6.06
N VAL A 33 49.71 -15.52 5.57
CA VAL A 33 50.84 -15.53 4.63
C VAL A 33 50.49 -16.35 3.39
N LYS A 34 50.95 -15.87 2.23
CA LYS A 34 50.77 -16.58 0.96
C LYS A 34 52.03 -17.39 0.68
N LYS A 35 51.88 -18.71 0.59
CA LYS A 35 52.95 -19.64 0.21
C LYS A 35 52.57 -20.34 -1.09
N GLY A 36 53.11 -19.86 -2.20
CA GLY A 36 52.70 -20.27 -3.54
C GLY A 36 51.24 -19.85 -3.83
N ASN A 37 50.40 -20.83 -4.17
CA ASN A 37 48.96 -20.61 -4.45
C ASN A 37 48.07 -20.77 -3.22
N LEU A 38 48.64 -21.08 -2.05
CA LEU A 38 47.89 -21.33 -0.83
C LEU A 38 48.04 -20.17 0.15
N TRP A 39 46.91 -19.78 0.75
CA TRP A 39 46.89 -18.90 1.91
C TRP A 39 46.93 -19.73 3.19
N LEU A 40 47.90 -19.42 4.03
CA LEU A 40 48.07 -19.97 5.37
C LEU A 40 47.57 -18.92 6.36
N ILE A 41 46.47 -19.23 7.05
CA ILE A 41 45.83 -18.35 8.03
C ILE A 41 46.11 -18.91 9.43
N PRO A 42 46.61 -18.13 10.40
CA PRO A 42 46.81 -18.63 11.76
C PRO A 42 45.50 -19.19 12.33
N LYS A 43 45.57 -20.36 12.96
CA LYS A 43 44.38 -21.08 13.46
C LYS A 43 43.61 -20.26 14.51
N ASP A 44 44.30 -19.41 15.25
CA ASP A 44 43.80 -18.49 16.27
C ASP A 44 43.33 -17.13 15.70
N ALA A 45 43.49 -16.89 14.39
CA ALA A 45 43.05 -15.64 13.77
C ALA A 45 41.56 -15.37 14.02
N ALA A 46 41.26 -14.14 14.45
CA ALA A 46 39.92 -13.62 14.62
C ALA A 46 39.27 -13.32 13.26
N LYS A 47 37.95 -13.50 13.18
CA LYS A 47 37.16 -13.17 11.99
C LYS A 47 37.21 -11.65 11.74
N PRO A 48 37.64 -11.16 10.57
CA PRO A 48 37.61 -9.73 10.26
C PRO A 48 36.17 -9.19 10.19
N GLU A 49 35.95 -7.96 10.66
CA GLU A 49 34.64 -7.29 10.62
C GLU A 49 34.17 -7.04 9.17
N ASP A 50 32.99 -7.51 8.77
CA ASP A 50 32.53 -7.35 7.36
C ASP A 50 32.14 -5.90 7.06
N ARG A 51 33.07 -5.14 6.46
CA ARG A 51 32.90 -3.73 6.07
C ARG A 51 31.87 -3.49 4.96
N ARG A 52 31.29 -4.54 4.33
CA ARG A 52 30.22 -4.40 3.34
C ARG A 52 28.86 -4.16 3.97
N ARG A 53 28.67 -4.59 5.22
CA ARG A 53 27.60 -4.06 6.07
C ARG A 53 28.19 -2.84 6.74
N LYS A 54 27.80 -1.64 6.30
CA LYS A 54 27.75 -0.51 7.23
C LYS A 54 27.04 -1.06 8.47
N LYS A 55 27.70 -1.03 9.64
CA LYS A 55 26.96 -0.97 10.90
C LYS A 55 26.10 0.28 10.74
N VAL A 56 24.88 0.08 10.23
CA VAL A 56 23.77 0.90 10.66
C VAL A 56 23.82 0.66 12.15
N LEU A 57 24.35 1.63 12.90
CA LEU A 57 23.93 1.79 14.26
C LEU A 57 22.41 1.74 14.11
N ILE A 58 21.82 0.62 14.53
CA ILE A 58 20.47 0.68 15.02
C ILE A 58 20.65 1.65 16.19
N GLN A 59 20.55 2.95 15.89
CA GLN A 59 19.85 3.84 16.78
C GLN A 59 18.64 2.98 17.10
N GLU A 60 18.55 2.52 18.36
CA GLU A 60 17.29 2.06 18.91
C GLU A 60 16.27 2.90 18.20
N GLU A 61 15.36 2.27 17.46
CA GLU A 61 14.24 3.00 16.91
C GLU A 61 13.82 3.88 18.07
N LYS A 62 14.04 5.20 17.95
CA LYS A 62 13.05 6.09 18.48
C LYS A 62 11.85 5.62 17.69
N LYS A 63 11.15 4.61 18.27
CA LYS A 63 9.72 4.46 18.17
C LYS A 63 9.32 5.90 18.04
N PRO A 64 8.76 6.35 16.89
CA PRO A 64 8.33 7.72 16.79
C PRO A 64 7.63 7.93 18.11
N SER A 65 8.20 8.80 18.97
CA SER A 65 7.64 8.97 20.29
C SER A 65 6.35 9.59 19.88
N VAL A 66 5.31 8.74 19.78
CA VAL A 66 3.98 9.16 19.44
C VAL A 66 3.83 10.22 20.47
N SER A 67 3.81 11.44 19.91
CA SER A 67 3.69 12.69 20.60
C SER A 67 2.99 12.39 21.91
N LYS A 68 3.60 12.75 23.06
CA LYS A 68 2.86 12.96 24.32
C LYS A 68 1.42 13.25 23.91
N ASP A 69 0.49 12.34 24.22
CA ASP A 69 -0.89 12.31 23.72
C ASP A 69 -1.34 13.74 23.38
N ILE A 70 -1.82 14.04 22.16
CA ILE A 70 -2.09 15.43 21.72
C ILE A 70 -2.88 16.19 22.81
N TYR A 71 -3.73 15.46 23.53
CA TYR A 71 -4.43 15.92 24.72
C TYR A 71 -3.51 16.41 25.86
N SER A 72 -2.47 15.65 26.23
CA SER A 72 -1.45 16.02 27.20
C SER A 72 -0.55 17.20 26.77
N LEU A 73 -0.28 17.36 25.47
CA LEU A 73 0.37 18.56 24.92
C LEU A 73 -0.54 19.78 24.99
N TYR A 74 -1.83 19.60 24.73
CA TYR A 74 -2.82 20.65 24.93
C TYR A 74 -2.90 21.06 26.42
N GLU A 75 -3.04 20.10 27.33
CA GLU A 75 -3.12 20.36 28.78
C GLU A 75 -1.88 21.10 29.31
N GLN A 76 -0.70 20.82 28.77
CA GLN A 76 0.55 21.52 29.10
C GLN A 76 0.57 22.97 28.59
N ASN A 77 -0.04 23.26 27.45
CA ASN A 77 0.09 24.54 26.75
C ASN A 77 -1.19 25.41 26.75
N LYS A 78 -2.31 24.94 27.32
CA LYS A 78 -3.60 25.67 27.37
C LYS A 78 -3.55 27.03 28.08
N HIS A 79 -2.48 27.30 28.83
CA HIS A 79 -2.26 28.55 29.56
C HIS A 79 -1.36 29.55 28.80
N GLU A 80 -0.75 29.15 27.67
CA GLU A 80 0.13 30.00 26.85
C GLU A 80 -0.66 30.68 25.70
N GLY A 81 -1.49 31.68 26.04
CA GLY A 81 -2.22 32.48 25.03
C GLY A 81 -3.23 31.68 24.19
N PRO A 82 -3.92 32.30 23.21
CA PRO A 82 -4.98 31.62 22.47
C PRO A 82 -4.38 30.59 21.50
N TRP A 83 -4.19 29.37 21.99
CA TRP A 83 -3.87 28.23 21.16
C TRP A 83 -5.06 27.91 20.26
N PRO A 84 -4.93 27.91 18.91
CA PRO A 84 -6.07 27.84 17.98
C PRO A 84 -6.85 26.50 18.00
N PHE A 85 -6.41 25.51 18.78
CA PHE A 85 -7.14 24.24 18.98
C PHE A 85 -8.22 24.32 20.06
N GLN A 86 -8.11 25.23 21.04
CA GLN A 86 -9.10 25.34 22.12
C GLN A 86 -10.47 25.78 21.57
N SER A 87 -10.46 26.71 20.62
CA SER A 87 -11.65 27.11 19.88
C SER A 87 -12.25 25.98 19.05
N LEU A 88 -11.45 24.99 18.60
CA LEU A 88 -11.96 23.83 17.87
C LEU A 88 -12.82 22.91 18.74
N TYR A 89 -12.42 22.73 20.01
CA TYR A 89 -13.11 21.89 20.98
C TYR A 89 -14.38 22.57 21.52
N GLU A 90 -14.31 23.88 21.73
CA GLU A 90 -15.41 24.69 22.26
C GLU A 90 -16.43 25.11 21.17
N ASN A 91 -16.02 25.12 19.89
CA ASN A 91 -16.85 25.55 18.77
C ASN A 91 -17.27 24.38 17.87
N LYS A 92 -18.47 23.85 18.12
CA LYS A 92 -19.11 22.80 17.31
C LYS A 92 -19.21 23.16 15.83
N GLU A 93 -19.35 24.44 15.47
CA GLU A 93 -19.43 24.86 14.07
C GLU A 93 -18.09 24.69 13.33
N LEU A 94 -16.96 24.90 14.02
CA LEU A 94 -15.63 24.69 13.42
C LEU A 94 -15.39 23.21 13.10
N PHE A 95 -15.77 22.31 14.01
CA PHE A 95 -15.70 20.87 13.74
C PHE A 95 -16.53 20.48 12.51
N VAL A 96 -17.79 20.95 12.44
CA VAL A 96 -18.66 20.70 11.28
C VAL A 96 -18.05 21.25 10.00
N LYS A 97 -17.44 22.44 10.03
CA LYS A 97 -16.74 23.02 8.87
C LYS A 97 -15.54 22.18 8.42
N ILE A 98 -14.75 21.66 9.35
CA ILE A 98 -13.62 20.76 9.02
C ILE A 98 -14.14 19.52 8.31
N VAL A 99 -15.12 18.83 8.89
CA VAL A 99 -15.66 17.61 8.29
C VAL A 99 -16.25 17.92 6.92
N LYS A 100 -17.04 19.00 6.82
CA LYS A 100 -17.70 19.44 5.59
C LYS A 100 -16.71 19.66 4.45
N HIS A 101 -15.56 20.30 4.71
CA HIS A 101 -14.53 20.62 3.71
C HIS A 101 -13.40 19.59 3.62
N PHE A 102 -13.50 18.48 4.34
CA PHE A 102 -12.52 17.41 4.23
C PHE A 102 -12.49 16.90 2.76
N PRO A 103 -11.30 16.81 2.13
CA PRO A 103 -11.20 16.67 0.67
C PRO A 103 -11.60 15.28 0.15
N TYR A 104 -11.62 14.28 1.02
CA TYR A 104 -12.02 12.92 0.67
C TYR A 104 -13.46 12.65 1.10
N PRO A 105 -14.24 11.86 0.34
CA PRO A 105 -15.55 11.41 0.79
C PRO A 105 -15.46 10.80 2.19
N MET A 106 -16.33 11.27 3.07
CA MET A 106 -16.39 10.85 4.46
C MET A 106 -17.84 10.84 4.94
N HIS A 107 -18.18 9.84 5.76
CA HIS A 107 -19.42 9.86 6.53
C HIS A 107 -19.21 9.36 7.96
N ILE A 108 -20.12 9.75 8.84
CA ILE A 108 -20.11 9.45 10.26
C ILE A 108 -21.41 8.72 10.61
N CYS A 109 -21.28 7.62 11.34
CA CYS A 109 -22.40 6.79 11.80
C CYS A 109 -22.48 6.78 13.32
N ALA A 110 -23.70 6.67 13.83
CA ALA A 110 -23.99 6.29 15.22
C ALA A 110 -23.65 4.81 15.45
N PRO A 111 -23.48 4.35 16.71
CA PRO A 111 -23.08 2.97 17.02
C PRO A 111 -24.07 1.91 16.52
N ASP A 112 -25.33 2.28 16.31
CA ASP A 112 -26.37 1.42 15.74
C ASP A 112 -26.30 1.29 14.21
N GLY A 113 -25.34 1.94 13.56
CA GLY A 113 -25.16 1.95 12.11
C GLY A 113 -25.87 3.08 11.37
N THR A 114 -26.66 3.92 12.07
CA THR A 114 -27.40 5.02 11.45
C THR A 114 -26.44 6.10 10.97
N MET A 115 -26.54 6.49 9.70
CA MET A 115 -25.72 7.57 9.14
C MET A 115 -26.20 8.93 9.68
N LEU A 116 -25.27 9.65 10.30
CA LEU A 116 -25.52 10.95 10.95
C LEU A 116 -25.08 12.13 10.09
N LEU A 117 -23.95 11.98 9.39
CA LEU A 117 -23.34 13.07 8.63
C LEU A 117 -22.56 12.52 7.44
N ALA A 118 -22.61 13.22 6.31
CA ALA A 118 -21.73 13.02 5.17
C ALA A 118 -21.19 14.37 4.71
N ASN A 119 -19.92 14.42 4.30
CA ASN A 119 -19.30 15.66 3.87
C ASN A 119 -19.60 16.02 2.41
N GLU A 120 -19.18 17.20 1.96
CA GLU A 120 -19.43 17.67 0.60
C GLU A 120 -18.83 16.75 -0.46
N ALA A 121 -17.64 16.20 -0.20
CA ALA A 121 -17.00 15.25 -1.10
C ALA A 121 -17.84 13.98 -1.28
N TYR A 122 -18.42 13.44 -0.19
CA TYR A 122 -19.31 12.28 -0.25
C TYR A 122 -20.63 12.58 -0.95
N LEU A 123 -21.25 13.73 -0.66
CA LEU A 123 -22.51 14.12 -1.28
C LEU A 123 -22.35 14.32 -2.79
N LYS A 124 -21.25 14.98 -3.21
CA LYS A 124 -20.90 15.15 -4.63
C LYS A 124 -20.67 13.81 -5.31
N PHE A 125 -19.91 12.93 -4.67
CA PHE A 125 -19.66 11.57 -5.14
C PHE A 125 -20.97 10.80 -5.31
N ALA A 126 -21.83 10.76 -4.30
CA ALA A 126 -23.09 10.03 -4.34
C ALA A 126 -24.21 10.73 -5.15
N LYS A 127 -23.93 11.88 -5.78
CA LYS A 127 -24.90 12.72 -6.51
C LYS A 127 -26.15 13.08 -5.69
N ILE A 128 -25.94 13.41 -4.41
CA ILE A 128 -26.99 13.80 -3.47
C ILE A 128 -27.06 15.33 -3.40
N SER A 129 -28.18 15.92 -3.81
CA SER A 129 -28.42 17.37 -3.72
C SER A 129 -29.12 17.75 -2.42
N ASN A 130 -29.89 16.82 -1.82
CA ASN A 130 -30.54 17.02 -0.51
C ASN A 130 -30.03 16.01 0.55
N PRO A 131 -29.10 16.42 1.43
CA PRO A 131 -28.54 15.57 2.48
C PRO A 131 -29.56 15.07 3.51
N GLU A 132 -30.68 15.76 3.72
CA GLU A 132 -31.70 15.34 4.71
C GLU A 132 -32.32 13.98 4.37
N ARG A 133 -32.29 13.57 3.09
CA ARG A 133 -32.73 12.24 2.65
C ARG A 133 -31.83 11.12 3.15
N LEU A 134 -30.56 11.43 3.40
CA LEU A 134 -29.53 10.49 3.82
C LEU A 134 -29.63 10.20 5.33
N TYR A 135 -29.82 11.26 6.11
CA TYR A 135 -29.78 11.20 7.56
C TYR A 135 -31.03 10.53 8.13
N LYS A 136 -30.84 9.65 9.13
CA LYS A 136 -31.88 8.83 9.82
C LYS A 136 -32.57 7.73 8.99
N LYS A 137 -32.52 7.76 7.66
CA LYS A 137 -33.10 6.71 6.79
C LYS A 137 -32.10 5.64 6.37
N HIS A 138 -30.81 5.99 6.35
CA HIS A 138 -29.76 5.06 5.94
C HIS A 138 -29.06 4.46 7.15
N ASN A 139 -29.19 3.15 7.33
CA ASN A 139 -28.42 2.39 8.29
C ASN A 139 -27.48 1.44 7.53
N ILE A 140 -26.19 1.53 7.81
CA ILE A 140 -25.15 0.76 7.12
C ILE A 140 -25.23 -0.71 7.51
N LEU A 141 -25.44 -1.02 8.80
CA LEU A 141 -25.49 -2.39 9.31
C LEU A 141 -26.69 -3.18 8.77
N LEU A 142 -27.77 -2.48 8.40
CA LEU A 142 -28.96 -3.09 7.80
C LEU A 142 -28.89 -3.21 6.28
N ASN A 143 -27.77 -2.84 5.65
CA ASN A 143 -27.65 -2.94 4.21
C ASN A 143 -27.46 -4.42 3.77
N PRO A 144 -28.37 -5.00 2.99
CA PRO A 144 -28.27 -6.40 2.59
C PRO A 144 -27.08 -6.68 1.66
N ASN A 145 -26.51 -5.66 1.03
CA ASN A 145 -25.45 -5.82 0.03
C ASN A 145 -24.03 -5.82 0.64
N LEU A 146 -23.86 -5.70 1.96
CA LEU A 146 -22.52 -5.69 2.58
C LEU A 146 -21.69 -6.94 2.25
N GLU A 147 -22.33 -8.11 2.16
CA GLU A 147 -21.66 -9.36 1.76
C GLU A 147 -21.27 -9.34 0.28
N LYS A 148 -22.20 -8.95 -0.59
CA LYS A 148 -21.99 -8.83 -2.03
C LYS A 148 -20.83 -7.88 -2.35
N TRP A 149 -20.69 -6.81 -1.57
CA TRP A 149 -19.63 -5.82 -1.73
C TRP A 149 -18.31 -6.23 -1.04
N GLY A 150 -18.28 -7.36 -0.31
CA GLY A 150 -17.10 -7.85 0.37
C GLY A 150 -16.68 -7.03 1.59
N VAL A 151 -17.56 -6.21 2.15
CA VAL A 151 -17.25 -5.29 3.26
C VAL A 151 -17.93 -5.64 4.57
N LYS A 152 -18.76 -6.69 4.65
CA LYS A 152 -19.50 -7.05 5.87
C LYS A 152 -18.59 -7.22 7.09
N GLU A 153 -17.55 -8.05 7.00
CA GLU A 153 -16.65 -8.30 8.13
C GLU A 153 -15.94 -7.02 8.56
N PHE A 154 -15.41 -6.26 7.60
CA PHE A 154 -14.80 -4.95 7.81
C PHE A 154 -15.76 -4.01 8.56
N THR A 155 -17.00 -3.89 8.10
CA THR A 155 -18.02 -3.05 8.74
C THR A 155 -18.29 -3.53 10.16
N MET A 156 -18.52 -4.82 10.39
CA MET A 156 -18.82 -5.35 11.72
C MET A 156 -17.70 -5.10 12.72
N ARG A 157 -16.43 -5.31 12.34
CA ARG A 157 -15.27 -5.05 13.20
C ARG A 157 -15.15 -3.57 13.57
N ALA A 158 -15.43 -2.67 12.64
CA ALA A 158 -15.45 -1.24 12.92
C ALA A 158 -16.50 -0.89 14.00
N PHE A 159 -17.72 -1.41 13.89
CA PHE A 159 -18.76 -1.17 14.89
C PHE A 159 -18.54 -1.93 16.21
N GLN A 160 -17.64 -2.92 16.23
CA GLN A 160 -17.15 -3.58 17.45
C GLN A 160 -15.99 -2.82 18.11
N GLY A 161 -15.56 -1.70 17.52
CA GLY A 161 -14.56 -0.83 18.12
C GLY A 161 -13.14 -0.97 17.56
N GLU A 162 -12.95 -1.74 16.48
CA GLU A 162 -11.65 -1.88 15.86
C GLU A 162 -11.42 -0.83 14.74
N ALA A 163 -10.28 -0.15 14.76
CA ALA A 163 -9.85 0.66 13.62
C ALA A 163 -9.39 -0.26 12.48
N VAL A 164 -10.14 -0.29 11.39
CA VAL A 164 -9.93 -1.25 10.30
C VAL A 164 -9.78 -0.56 8.95
N ASN A 165 -9.11 -1.26 8.02
CA ASN A 165 -8.94 -0.83 6.64
C ASN A 165 -9.44 -1.92 5.69
N ALA A 166 -10.14 -1.52 4.63
CA ALA A 166 -10.43 -2.34 3.47
C ALA A 166 -9.73 -1.70 2.27
N TYR A 167 -9.01 -2.51 1.49
CA TYR A 167 -8.24 -2.01 0.36
C TYR A 167 -8.90 -2.43 -0.94
N ASP A 168 -8.86 -1.52 -1.90
CA ASP A 168 -9.24 -1.78 -3.28
C ASP A 168 -10.65 -2.36 -3.46
N VAL A 169 -11.60 -1.85 -2.68
CA VAL A 169 -13.00 -2.27 -2.68
C VAL A 169 -13.70 -1.69 -3.91
N LYS A 170 -14.31 -2.55 -4.74
CA LYS A 170 -15.12 -2.11 -5.87
C LYS A 170 -16.33 -1.33 -5.37
N VAL A 171 -16.45 -0.09 -5.85
CA VAL A 171 -17.54 0.80 -5.49
C VAL A 171 -18.78 0.39 -6.29
N PRO A 172 -19.90 0.08 -5.61
CA PRO A 172 -21.18 -0.20 -6.26
C PRO A 172 -21.85 1.11 -6.68
N TYR A 173 -21.18 1.88 -7.52
CA TYR A 173 -21.50 3.30 -7.77
C TYR A 173 -22.91 3.50 -8.30
N GLN A 174 -23.33 2.65 -9.23
CA GLN A 174 -24.69 2.64 -9.77
C GLN A 174 -25.74 2.38 -8.68
N GLU A 175 -25.53 1.37 -7.82
CA GLU A 175 -26.46 1.07 -6.71
C GLU A 175 -26.52 2.21 -5.69
N ILE A 176 -25.40 2.90 -5.45
CA ILE A 176 -25.33 4.07 -4.58
C ILE A 176 -26.18 5.21 -5.16
N ILE A 177 -26.02 5.52 -6.44
CA ILE A 177 -26.79 6.57 -7.12
C ILE A 177 -28.28 6.21 -7.15
N GLU A 178 -28.64 4.97 -7.48
CA GLU A 178 -30.04 4.53 -7.53
C GLU A 178 -30.71 4.57 -6.15
N ARG A 179 -29.96 4.28 -5.09
CA ARG A 179 -30.50 4.27 -3.72
C ARG A 179 -30.52 5.66 -3.07
N LEU A 180 -29.52 6.50 -3.35
CA LEU A 180 -29.28 7.74 -2.61
C LEU A 180 -29.33 9.00 -3.48
N GLY A 181 -28.98 8.90 -4.75
CA GLY A 181 -28.87 10.04 -5.66
C GLY A 181 -30.22 10.57 -6.10
N ASP A 182 -30.23 11.81 -6.61
CA ASP A 182 -31.47 12.45 -7.09
C ASP A 182 -31.79 12.14 -8.56
N ARG A 183 -30.85 11.55 -9.30
CA ARG A 183 -30.99 11.26 -10.74
C ARG A 183 -30.39 9.90 -11.08
N ASN A 184 -31.13 9.08 -11.81
CA ASN A 184 -30.62 7.86 -12.43
C ASN A 184 -29.87 8.21 -13.72
N GLU A 185 -28.57 8.44 -13.60
CA GLU A 185 -27.66 8.51 -14.74
C GLU A 185 -26.88 7.20 -14.82
N LEU A 186 -26.89 6.57 -16.00
CA LEU A 186 -25.99 5.45 -16.29
C LEU A 186 -24.55 5.96 -16.35
N THR A 187 -23.68 5.39 -15.52
CA THR A 187 -22.27 5.76 -15.50
C THR A 187 -21.43 4.63 -16.10
N SER A 188 -20.70 4.91 -17.18
CA SER A 188 -19.65 4.03 -17.71
C SER A 188 -18.34 4.29 -16.98
N GLU A 189 -18.36 4.16 -15.66
CA GLU A 189 -17.21 4.32 -14.79
C GLU A 189 -17.15 3.16 -13.79
N SER A 190 -15.93 2.71 -13.51
CA SER A 190 -15.67 1.78 -12.42
C SER A 190 -14.68 2.39 -11.45
N LEU A 191 -15.06 2.42 -10.17
CA LEU A 191 -14.32 3.05 -9.09
C LEU A 191 -13.97 1.99 -8.05
N PHE A 192 -12.78 2.11 -7.48
CA PHE A 192 -12.33 1.30 -6.36
C PHE A 192 -11.79 2.22 -5.28
N HIS A 193 -12.15 1.93 -4.03
CA HIS A 193 -11.77 2.73 -2.87
C HIS A 193 -10.96 1.90 -1.86
N ASN A 194 -9.94 2.53 -1.28
CA ASN A 194 -9.46 2.18 0.04
C ASN A 194 -10.38 2.85 1.07
N ILE A 195 -10.87 2.07 2.02
CA ILE A 195 -11.82 2.51 3.03
C ILE A 195 -11.17 2.33 4.39
N THR A 196 -11.12 3.40 5.18
CA THR A 196 -10.71 3.35 6.58
C THR A 196 -11.93 3.62 7.45
N ALA A 197 -12.16 2.76 8.44
CA ALA A 197 -13.19 2.96 9.45
C ALA A 197 -12.56 3.17 10.82
N LEU A 198 -12.90 4.28 11.46
CA LEU A 198 -12.32 4.75 12.72
C LEU A 198 -13.42 4.87 13.78
N PRO A 199 -13.44 3.97 14.78
CA PRO A 199 -14.29 4.09 15.95
C PRO A 199 -13.83 5.25 16.83
N ILE A 200 -14.77 6.09 17.26
CA ILE A 200 -14.53 7.27 18.11
C ILE A 200 -15.26 7.06 19.43
N TYR A 201 -14.52 7.23 20.52
CA TYR A 201 -14.99 6.97 21.88
C TYR A 201 -15.16 8.26 22.67
N ASP A 202 -16.03 8.23 23.67
CA ASP A 202 -16.07 9.28 24.71
C ASP A 202 -14.99 9.05 25.78
N SER A 203 -15.00 9.90 26.81
CA SER A 203 -14.08 9.82 27.96
C SER A 203 -14.25 8.58 28.83
N ASN A 204 -15.32 7.80 28.63
CA ASN A 204 -15.63 6.58 29.37
C ASN A 204 -15.44 5.32 28.51
N ASP A 205 -14.66 5.41 27.43
CA ASP A 205 -14.43 4.34 26.44
C ASP A 205 -15.72 3.81 25.79
N LYS A 206 -16.80 4.60 25.79
CA LYS A 206 -18.04 4.23 25.11
C LYS A 206 -17.96 4.65 23.64
N LEU A 207 -18.23 3.72 22.73
CA LEU A 207 -18.30 4.00 21.31
C LEU A 207 -19.39 5.05 21.03
N MET A 208 -18.99 6.20 20.48
CA MET A 208 -19.87 7.30 20.13
C MET A 208 -20.16 7.34 18.64
N PHE A 209 -19.13 7.14 17.81
CA PHE A 209 -19.27 7.22 16.36
C PHE A 209 -18.35 6.22 15.66
N VAL A 210 -18.68 5.89 14.41
CA VAL A 210 -17.75 5.27 13.47
C VAL A 210 -17.61 6.20 12.27
N VAL A 211 -16.39 6.63 11.99
CA VAL A 211 -16.06 7.52 10.87
C VAL A 211 -15.49 6.69 9.73
N PHE A 212 -16.10 6.79 8.55
CA PHE A 212 -15.61 6.15 7.34
C PHE A 212 -15.00 7.19 6.42
N ILE A 213 -13.79 6.91 5.93
CA ILE A 213 -13.05 7.73 4.97
C ILE A 213 -12.80 6.88 3.73
N PHE A 214 -13.09 7.44 2.56
CA PHE A 214 -12.94 6.75 1.28
C PHE A 214 -11.89 7.46 0.43
N VAL A 215 -10.87 6.72 -0.01
CA VAL A 215 -9.82 7.22 -0.90
C VAL A 215 -9.82 6.39 -2.16
N THR A 216 -10.00 7.04 -3.31
CA THR A 216 -9.99 6.34 -4.60
C THR A 216 -8.63 5.69 -4.88
N SER A 217 -8.62 4.37 -5.03
CA SER A 217 -7.44 3.57 -5.38
C SER A 217 -7.31 3.40 -6.90
N ARG A 218 -8.42 3.13 -7.59
CA ARG A 218 -8.49 2.95 -9.05
C ARG A 218 -9.75 3.61 -9.60
N SER A 219 -9.63 4.21 -10.78
CA SER A 219 -10.76 4.73 -11.55
C SER A 219 -10.55 4.37 -13.01
N TYR A 220 -11.57 3.79 -13.62
CA TYR A 220 -11.60 3.45 -15.03
C TYR A 220 -12.79 4.09 -15.69
N GLN A 221 -12.50 4.87 -16.74
CA GLN A 221 -13.51 5.53 -17.56
C GLN A 221 -13.38 5.10 -19.01
N GLY A 222 -14.47 5.21 -19.75
CA GLY A 222 -14.53 4.97 -21.17
C GLY A 222 -15.41 3.78 -21.54
N ARG A 223 -15.00 3.06 -22.57
CA ARG A 223 -15.79 1.96 -23.13
C ARG A 223 -15.82 0.76 -22.17
N GLU A 224 -16.97 0.14 -21.99
CA GLU A 224 -17.19 -0.93 -21.00
C GLU A 224 -16.21 -2.10 -21.13
N GLU A 225 -15.91 -2.52 -22.37
CA GLU A 225 -14.98 -3.62 -22.66
C GLU A 225 -13.52 -3.28 -22.29
N ILE A 226 -13.18 -1.99 -22.29
CA ILE A 226 -11.88 -1.52 -21.83
C ILE A 226 -11.83 -1.48 -20.31
N ILE A 227 -12.91 -1.02 -19.67
CA ILE A 227 -13.05 -1.02 -18.21
C ILE A 227 -12.93 -2.44 -17.66
N LYS A 228 -13.76 -3.37 -18.14
CA LYS A 228 -13.72 -4.79 -17.75
C LYS A 228 -12.35 -5.43 -17.99
N GLY A 229 -11.71 -5.04 -19.09
CA GLY A 229 -10.36 -5.45 -19.41
C GLY A 229 -9.32 -5.06 -18.38
N LYS A 230 -9.30 -3.77 -18.03
CA LYS A 230 -8.39 -3.21 -17.04
C LYS A 230 -8.65 -3.82 -15.67
N GLU A 231 -9.92 -3.87 -15.23
CA GLU A 231 -10.32 -4.52 -13.99
C GLU A 231 -9.77 -5.94 -13.90
N TYR A 232 -10.04 -6.78 -14.92
CA TYR A 232 -9.57 -8.15 -14.91
C TYR A 232 -8.04 -8.25 -14.80
N ILE A 233 -7.31 -7.43 -15.58
CA ILE A 233 -5.85 -7.44 -15.55
C ILE A 233 -5.34 -6.99 -14.18
N ASP A 234 -5.90 -5.95 -13.60
CA ASP A 234 -5.48 -5.40 -12.31
C ASP A 234 -5.85 -6.33 -11.14
N ASP A 235 -6.92 -7.12 -11.24
CA ASP A 235 -7.34 -8.09 -10.22
C ASP A 235 -6.54 -9.41 -10.32
N HIS A 236 -6.18 -9.82 -11.55
CA HIS A 236 -5.50 -11.10 -11.84
C HIS A 236 -4.04 -10.90 -12.23
N TRP A 237 -3.44 -9.78 -11.84
CA TRP A 237 -2.09 -9.40 -12.25
C TRP A 237 -1.01 -10.40 -11.82
N LYS A 238 -1.25 -11.19 -10.75
CA LYS A 238 -0.32 -12.24 -10.30
C LYS A 238 -0.33 -13.48 -11.20
N GLU A 239 -1.42 -13.72 -11.92
CA GLU A 239 -1.58 -14.87 -12.81
C GLU A 239 -0.79 -14.71 -14.11
N GLU A 240 -0.62 -15.80 -14.85
CA GLU A 240 -0.07 -15.75 -16.20
C GLU A 240 -1.04 -15.06 -17.16
N PHE A 241 -0.50 -14.18 -18.02
CA PHE A 241 -1.33 -13.41 -18.94
C PHE A 241 -1.95 -14.29 -20.03
N ASP A 242 -3.27 -14.24 -20.16
CA ASP A 242 -4.01 -14.96 -21.19
C ASP A 242 -4.99 -14.03 -21.93
N ILE A 243 -4.65 -13.70 -23.18
CA ILE A 243 -5.50 -12.87 -24.04
C ILE A 243 -6.81 -13.56 -24.44
N GLY A 244 -6.86 -14.89 -24.44
CA GLY A 244 -8.06 -15.67 -24.72
C GLY A 244 -9.10 -15.48 -23.62
N LYS A 245 -8.69 -15.61 -22.35
CA LYS A 245 -9.57 -15.32 -21.19
C LYS A 245 -10.09 -13.89 -21.24
N LEU A 246 -9.18 -12.93 -21.44
CA LEU A 246 -9.53 -11.51 -21.46
C LEU A 246 -10.52 -11.16 -22.57
N ALA A 247 -10.30 -11.68 -23.79
CA ALA A 247 -11.20 -11.48 -24.91
C ALA A 247 -12.56 -12.18 -24.69
N GLY A 248 -12.56 -13.33 -24.00
CA GLY A 248 -13.79 -14.05 -23.61
C GLY A 248 -14.67 -13.26 -22.65
N ILE A 249 -14.08 -12.59 -21.65
CA ILE A 249 -14.80 -11.76 -20.65
C ILE A 249 -15.58 -10.61 -21.29
N VAL A 250 -15.05 -10.07 -22.39
CA VAL A 250 -15.67 -8.96 -23.13
C VAL A 250 -16.42 -9.43 -24.38
N HIS A 251 -16.57 -10.75 -24.55
CA HIS A 251 -17.27 -11.37 -25.68
C HIS A 251 -16.75 -10.92 -27.06
N MET A 252 -15.43 -10.80 -27.21
CA MET A 252 -14.77 -10.39 -28.46
C MET A 252 -13.75 -11.42 -28.95
N SER A 253 -13.42 -11.38 -30.24
CA SER A 253 -12.25 -12.11 -30.73
C SER A 253 -10.95 -11.49 -30.21
N ARG A 254 -9.91 -12.32 -30.02
CA ARG A 254 -8.58 -11.86 -29.54
C ARG A 254 -8.03 -10.69 -30.36
N HIS A 255 -8.07 -10.83 -31.69
CA HIS A 255 -7.55 -9.80 -32.61
C HIS A 255 -8.32 -8.48 -32.50
N HIS A 256 -9.65 -8.55 -32.46
CA HIS A 256 -10.48 -7.36 -32.34
C HIS A 256 -10.23 -6.66 -30.99
N TYR A 257 -10.18 -7.43 -29.91
CA TYR A 257 -9.97 -6.88 -28.58
C TYR A 257 -8.59 -6.22 -28.40
N ILE A 258 -7.50 -6.84 -28.88
CA ILE A 258 -6.16 -6.23 -28.81
C ILE A 258 -6.15 -4.87 -29.54
N ARG A 259 -6.75 -4.82 -30.74
CA ARG A 259 -6.81 -3.58 -31.53
C ARG A 259 -7.63 -2.51 -30.82
N LEU A 260 -8.81 -2.88 -30.32
CA LEU A 260 -9.69 -1.98 -29.59
C LEU A 260 -9.02 -1.43 -28.33
N PHE A 261 -8.41 -2.31 -27.52
CA PHE A 261 -7.72 -1.92 -26.30
C PHE A 261 -6.56 -0.98 -26.60
N LYS A 262 -5.76 -1.26 -27.64
CA LYS A 262 -4.68 -0.36 -28.07
C LYS A 262 -5.20 0.98 -28.58
N GLN A 263 -6.31 1.00 -29.30
CA GLN A 263 -6.92 2.23 -29.78
C GLN A 263 -7.38 3.14 -28.63
N HIS A 264 -7.94 2.56 -27.56
CA HIS A 264 -8.45 3.34 -26.43
C HIS A 264 -7.42 3.63 -25.33
N THR A 265 -6.39 2.80 -25.17
CA THR A 265 -5.40 2.94 -24.08
C THR A 265 -4.00 3.34 -24.56
N GLY A 266 -3.76 3.33 -25.87
CA GLY A 266 -2.44 3.56 -26.47
C GLY A 266 -1.50 2.34 -26.42
N MET A 267 -1.87 1.25 -25.74
CA MET A 267 -1.01 0.07 -25.55
C MET A 267 -1.78 -1.25 -25.69
N THR A 268 -1.09 -2.35 -25.93
CA THR A 268 -1.74 -3.67 -25.96
C THR A 268 -2.11 -4.12 -24.54
N PRO A 269 -3.08 -5.03 -24.37
CA PRO A 269 -3.42 -5.57 -23.06
C PRO A 269 -2.22 -6.21 -22.34
N TYR A 270 -1.33 -6.88 -23.08
CA TYR A 270 -0.10 -7.45 -22.51
C TYR A 270 0.85 -6.37 -21.97
N ASN A 271 1.02 -5.27 -22.69
CA ASN A 271 1.85 -4.17 -22.21
C ASN A 271 1.24 -3.52 -20.96
N TYR A 272 -0.09 -3.34 -20.93
CA TYR A 272 -0.79 -2.87 -19.74
C TYR A 272 -0.59 -3.81 -18.53
N TYR A 273 -0.75 -5.12 -18.70
CA TYR A 273 -0.46 -6.11 -17.66
C TYR A 273 0.98 -6.02 -17.12
N GLN A 274 1.94 -5.82 -18.01
CA GLN A 274 3.34 -5.66 -17.63
C GLN A 274 3.58 -4.36 -16.86
N ASP A 275 2.84 -3.31 -17.20
CA ASP A 275 2.88 -2.02 -16.52
C ASP A 275 2.34 -2.13 -15.10
N VAL A 276 1.22 -2.85 -14.91
CA VAL A 276 0.66 -3.18 -13.60
C VAL A 276 1.68 -3.93 -12.76
N LYS A 277 2.31 -4.99 -13.29
CA LYS A 277 3.37 -5.74 -12.60
C LYS A 277 4.54 -4.86 -12.17
N ILE A 278 5.02 -3.98 -13.04
CA ILE A 278 6.12 -3.06 -12.71
C ILE A 278 5.71 -2.10 -11.58
N ASN A 279 4.48 -1.58 -11.60
CA ASN A 279 3.99 -0.70 -10.54
C ASN A 279 3.90 -1.42 -9.19
N LYS A 280 3.37 -2.65 -9.16
CA LYS A 280 3.35 -3.48 -7.95
C LYS A 280 4.75 -3.81 -7.45
N LEU A 281 5.69 -4.06 -8.36
CA LEU A 281 7.08 -4.26 -8.01
C LEU A 281 7.70 -3.00 -7.40
N LYS A 282 7.40 -1.80 -7.91
CA LYS A 282 7.87 -0.53 -7.31
C LYS A 282 7.39 -0.40 -5.86
N GLU A 283 6.12 -0.70 -5.61
CA GLU A 283 5.55 -0.69 -4.25
C GLU A 283 6.33 -1.66 -3.32
N LYS A 284 6.54 -2.90 -3.76
CA LYS A 284 7.28 -3.91 -2.98
C LYS A 284 8.77 -3.62 -2.82
N LEU A 285 9.37 -2.90 -3.77
CA LEU A 285 10.77 -2.47 -3.66
C LEU A 285 10.96 -1.42 -2.56
N CYS A 286 9.93 -0.68 -2.17
CA CYS A 286 9.98 0.27 -1.06
C CYS A 286 9.85 -0.41 0.33
N ASP A 287 9.47 -1.69 0.38
CA ASP A 287 9.42 -2.43 1.64
C ASP A 287 10.84 -2.82 2.09
N VAL A 288 11.26 -2.24 3.22
CA VAL A 288 12.58 -2.48 3.83
C VAL A 288 12.74 -3.90 4.37
N ASN A 289 11.64 -4.60 4.64
CA ASN A 289 11.64 -5.96 5.16
C ASN A 289 11.84 -7.02 4.07
N LEU A 290 11.69 -6.65 2.80
CA LEU A 290 11.86 -7.54 1.66
C LEU A 290 13.24 -7.37 1.02
N SER A 291 13.94 -8.46 0.70
CA SER A 291 15.06 -8.40 -0.25
C SER A 291 14.58 -8.05 -1.67
N ILE A 292 15.49 -7.70 -2.58
CA ILE A 292 15.13 -7.45 -3.99
C ILE A 292 14.51 -8.69 -4.61
N THR A 293 15.08 -9.87 -4.33
CA THR A 293 14.55 -11.15 -4.83
C THR A 293 13.15 -11.44 -4.29
N GLN A 294 12.93 -11.26 -2.99
CA GLN A 294 11.60 -11.45 -2.39
C GLN A 294 10.57 -10.47 -2.94
N ALA A 295 10.96 -9.22 -3.22
CA ALA A 295 10.04 -8.25 -3.85
C ALA A 295 9.59 -8.71 -5.25
N PHE A 296 10.44 -9.43 -5.99
CA PHE A 296 10.07 -10.05 -7.27
C PHE A 296 9.18 -11.29 -7.07
N GLU A 297 9.54 -12.17 -6.13
CA GLU A 297 8.74 -13.35 -5.79
C GLU A 297 7.30 -12.99 -5.37
N GLU A 298 7.13 -11.93 -4.57
CA GLU A 298 5.83 -11.36 -4.18
C GLU A 298 4.98 -10.88 -5.37
N CYS A 299 5.64 -10.56 -6.48
CA CYS A 299 5.01 -10.19 -7.75
C CYS A 299 4.78 -11.39 -8.70
N GLY A 300 5.01 -12.62 -8.23
CA GLY A 300 4.83 -13.85 -9.01
C GLY A 300 5.81 -13.94 -10.17
N VAL A 301 7.01 -13.40 -9.99
CA VAL A 301 8.05 -13.34 -11.04
C VAL A 301 9.40 -13.65 -10.44
N ASP A 302 10.16 -14.52 -11.10
CA ASP A 302 11.53 -14.73 -10.70
C ASP A 302 12.35 -13.46 -10.93
N TYR A 303 13.32 -13.21 -10.04
CA TYR A 303 14.36 -12.21 -10.29
C TYR A 303 15.27 -12.67 -11.44
N ASN A 304 14.77 -12.52 -12.66
CA ASN A 304 15.46 -12.84 -13.89
C ASN A 304 15.83 -11.56 -14.65
N GLY A 305 16.88 -11.65 -15.45
CA GLY A 305 17.41 -10.50 -16.19
C GLY A 305 16.40 -9.86 -17.14
N LYS A 306 15.35 -10.57 -17.58
CA LYS A 306 14.36 -10.03 -18.52
C LYS A 306 13.46 -8.98 -17.86
N LEU A 307 12.85 -9.29 -16.70
CA LEU A 307 11.98 -8.33 -16.03
C LEU A 307 12.79 -7.19 -15.41
N ALA A 308 13.97 -7.47 -14.86
CA ALA A 308 14.88 -6.43 -14.36
C ALA A 308 15.33 -5.46 -15.47
N LYS A 309 15.62 -5.98 -16.67
CA LYS A 309 15.91 -5.15 -17.86
C LYS A 309 14.70 -4.31 -18.24
N LYS A 310 13.51 -4.91 -18.33
CA LYS A 310 12.28 -4.17 -18.67
C LYS A 310 11.95 -3.09 -17.64
N PHE A 311 12.16 -3.37 -16.35
CA PHE A 311 12.03 -2.37 -15.28
C PHE A 311 13.00 -1.21 -15.52
N LYS A 312 14.28 -1.50 -15.82
CA LYS A 312 15.28 -0.47 -16.12
C LYS A 312 14.92 0.33 -17.37
N ASP A 313 14.50 -0.33 -18.43
CA ASP A 313 14.13 0.33 -19.70
C ASP A 313 12.94 1.29 -19.48
N LYS A 314 12.02 0.94 -18.58
CA LYS A 314 10.83 1.74 -18.30
C LYS A 314 11.04 2.84 -17.26
N ILE A 315 11.78 2.55 -16.19
CA ILE A 315 11.94 3.46 -15.04
C ILE A 315 13.25 4.27 -15.13
N GLY A 316 14.17 3.88 -16.03
CA GLY A 316 15.48 4.50 -16.21
C GLY A 316 16.55 4.02 -15.21
N MET A 317 16.17 3.18 -14.24
CA MET A 317 17.06 2.68 -13.19
C MET A 317 16.78 1.23 -12.85
N THR A 318 17.80 0.50 -12.39
CA THR A 318 17.64 -0.89 -11.95
C THR A 318 16.77 -0.98 -10.68
N PRO A 319 16.14 -2.12 -10.39
CA PRO A 319 15.36 -2.31 -9.16
C PRO A 319 16.13 -1.94 -7.88
N SER A 320 17.40 -2.32 -7.79
CA SER A 320 18.26 -2.01 -6.64
C SER A 320 18.55 -0.51 -6.52
N GLN A 321 18.78 0.18 -7.65
CA GLN A 321 18.95 1.64 -7.67
C GLN A 321 17.66 2.36 -7.28
N TYR A 322 16.52 1.91 -7.79
CA TYR A 322 15.21 2.46 -7.45
C TYR A 322 14.95 2.40 -5.95
N ARG A 323 15.15 1.22 -5.33
CA ARG A 323 15.04 1.06 -3.88
C ARG A 323 15.97 2.02 -3.13
N ALA A 324 17.24 2.09 -3.52
CA ALA A 324 18.20 2.96 -2.84
C ALA A 324 17.76 4.43 -2.86
N THR A 325 17.21 4.91 -3.98
CA THR A 325 16.69 6.28 -4.08
C THR A 325 15.43 6.50 -3.24
N MET A 326 14.54 5.51 -3.13
CA MET A 326 13.31 5.64 -2.33
C MET A 326 13.56 5.57 -0.82
N LEU A 327 14.61 4.86 -0.37
CA LEU A 327 14.97 4.78 1.05
C LEU A 327 15.89 5.92 1.53
N GLN A 328 16.36 6.78 0.63
CA GLN A 328 17.15 7.97 0.96
C GLN A 328 16.30 9.25 1.03
N LYS A 329 15.02 9.17 0.66
CA LYS A 329 14.01 10.20 0.87
C LYS A 329 13.27 9.92 2.17
#